data_AF-A0A2W6SEU7-F1
#
_entry.id   AF-A0A2W6SEU7-F1
#
_cell.length_a   1.000
_cell.length_b   1.000
_cell.length_c   1.000
_cell.angle_alpha   90.00
_cell.angle_beta   90.00
_cell.angle_gamma   90.00
#
_symmetry.space_group_name_H-M   'P 1'
#
loop_
_entity.id
_entity.type
_entity.pdbx_description
1 polymer ?
#
loop_
_entity_poly.entity_id
_entity_poly.type
_entity_poly.pdbx_seq_one_letter_code
_entity_poly.pdbx_strand_id
1 'polypeptide(L)' 'MAETPSFPDPASLSFEDALRALEQIVRRLESGDVPLDESISLYAQGEELRKRCTERLQAA' A
#
# COMPACT_ATOMS: atom_id res chain seq x y z
N MET A 1 -12.19 -15.43 12.00
CA MET A 1 -12.45 -14.71 10.73
C MET A 1 -11.52 -13.51 10.75
N ALA A 2 -10.42 -13.54 9.99
CA ALA A 2 -9.50 -12.41 9.94
C ALA A 2 -10.08 -11.38 8.97
N GLU A 3 -10.51 -10.24 9.49
CA GLU A 3 -10.89 -9.08 8.68
C GLU A 3 -9.64 -8.66 7.88
N THR A 4 -9.64 -8.94 6.58
CA THR A 4 -8.62 -8.41 5.68
C THR A 4 -8.76 -6.89 5.72
N PRO A 5 -7.72 -6.13 6.13
CA PRO A 5 -7.83 -4.68 6.17
C PRO A 5 -8.15 -4.16 4.76
N SER A 6 -9.31 -3.52 4.59
CA SER A 6 -9.69 -2.91 3.32
C SER A 6 -8.95 -1.58 3.21
N PHE A 7 -7.88 -1.56 2.42
CA PHE A 7 -7.25 -0.32 2.01
C PHE A 7 -8.00 0.28 0.82
N PRO A 8 -8.07 1.62 0.72
CA PRO A 8 -8.74 2.27 -0.40
C PRO A 8 -8.08 1.90 -1.73
N ASP A 9 -8.89 1.75 -2.79
CA ASP A 9 -8.40 1.40 -4.12
C ASP A 9 -7.32 2.39 -4.60
N PRO A 10 -6.10 1.91 -4.92
CA PRO A 10 -4.98 2.79 -5.28
C PRO A 10 -5.25 3.60 -6.56
N ALA A 11 -6.13 3.11 -7.44
CA ALA A 11 -6.55 3.80 -8.64
C ALA A 11 -7.28 5.12 -8.37
N SER A 12 -8.04 5.18 -7.26
CA SER A 12 -8.90 6.32 -6.88
C SER A 12 -8.20 7.35 -6.00
N LEU A 13 -6.99 7.05 -5.51
CA LEU A 13 -6.23 7.95 -4.63
C LEU A 13 -5.52 9.08 -5.39
N SER A 14 -5.29 10.21 -4.73
CA SER A 14 -4.35 11.26 -5.17
C SER A 14 -2.90 10.79 -5.00
N PHE A 15 -1.92 11.49 -5.61
CA PHE A 15 -0.52 11.07 -5.52
C PHE A 15 -0.03 11.08 -4.06
N GLU A 16 -0.33 12.16 -3.34
CA GLU A 16 0.01 12.29 -1.93
C GLU A 16 -0.70 11.24 -1.06
N ASP A 17 -1.96 10.94 -1.33
CA ASP A 17 -2.70 9.90 -0.58
C ASP A 17 -2.13 8.50 -0.83
N ALA A 18 -1.79 8.19 -2.09
CA ALA A 18 -1.15 6.94 -2.45
C ALA A 18 0.23 6.79 -1.80
N LEU A 19 1.00 7.89 -1.72
CA LEU A 19 2.29 7.92 -1.06
C LEU A 19 2.15 7.69 0.46
N ARG A 20 1.20 8.37 1.12
CA ARG A 20 0.93 8.17 2.55
C ARG A 20 0.48 6.74 2.87
N ALA A 21 -0.37 6.16 2.02
CA ALA A 21 -0.79 4.77 2.17
C ALA A 21 0.40 3.81 2.04
N LEU A 22 1.30 4.06 1.08
CA LEU A 22 2.52 3.27 0.92
C LEU A 22 3.43 3.35 2.14
N GLU A 23 3.63 4.55 2.71
CA GLU A 23 4.43 4.74 3.93
C GLU A 23 3.83 3.98 5.13
N GLN A 24 2.50 3.97 5.28
CA GLN A 24 1.85 3.20 6.34
C GLN A 24 2.05 1.69 6.18
N ILE A 25 1.96 1.18 4.95
CA ILE A 25 2.19 -0.23 4.64
C ILE A 25 3.63 -0.61 4.98
N VAL A 26 4.61 0.17 4.53
CA VAL A 26 6.03 -0.05 4.82
C VAL A 26 6.27 -0.06 6.33
N ARG A 27 5.72 0.92 7.06
CA ARG A 27 5.85 0.99 8.52
C ARG A 27 5.24 -0.22 9.24
N ARG A 28 4.11 -0.75 8.76
CA ARG A 28 3.49 -1.96 9.33
C ARG A 28 4.36 -3.20 9.07
N LEU A 29 4.88 -3.34 7.85
CA LEU A 29 5.80 -4.44 7.49
C LEU A 29 7.10 -4.40 8.31
N GLU A 30 7.68 -3.21 8.49
CA GLU A 30 8.90 -3.00 9.28
C GLU A 30 8.70 -3.22 10.78
N SER A 31 7.48 -3.00 11.29
CA SER A 31 7.15 -3.24 12.69
C SER A 31 7.22 -4.72 13.08
N GLY A 32 7.12 -5.64 12.10
CA GLY A 32 7.21 -7.09 12.34
C GLY A 32 6.08 -7.70 13.18
N ASP A 33 5.08 -6.89 13.55
CA ASP A 33 3.94 -7.29 14.41
C ASP A 33 2.77 -7.87 13.61
N VAL A 34 2.86 -7.85 12.28
CA VAL A 34 1.82 -8.36 11.37
C VAL A 34 2.04 -9.84 11.03
N PRO A 35 0.98 -10.66 11.05
CA PRO A 35 1.07 -12.05 10.63
C PRO A 35 1.52 -12.17 9.16
N LEU A 36 2.12 -13.32 8.81
CA LEU A 36 2.67 -13.55 7.48
C LEU A 36 1.64 -13.33 6.36
N ASP A 37 0.40 -13.78 6.56
CA ASP A 37 -0.69 -13.63 5.59
C ASP A 37 -1.06 -12.15 5.33
N GLU A 38 -1.11 -11.35 6.41
CA GLU A 38 -1.34 -9.91 6.31
C GLU A 38 -0.13 -9.21 5.68
N SER A 39 1.09 -9.66 5.99
CA SER A 39 2.32 -9.13 5.40
C SER A 39 2.36 -9.32 3.87
N ILE A 40 1.90 -10.47 3.38
CA ILE A 40 1.79 -10.74 1.94
C ILE A 40 0.77 -9.79 1.29
N SER A 41 -0.39 -9.60 1.92
CA SER A 41 -1.44 -8.70 1.43
C SER A 41 -0.98 -7.24 1.40
N LEU A 42 -0.32 -6.80 2.48
CA LEU A 42 0.29 -5.46 2.60
C LEU A 42 1.34 -5.24 1.52
N TYR A 43 2.20 -6.22 1.27
CA TYR A 43 3.21 -6.13 0.22
C TYR A 43 2.59 -5.98 -1.18
N ALA A 44 1.57 -6.77 -1.50
CA ALA A 44 0.88 -6.70 -2.79
C ALA A 44 0.25 -5.32 -3.04
N GLN A 45 -0.40 -4.74 -2.02
CA GLN A 45 -0.94 -3.38 -2.11
C GLN A 45 0.16 -2.31 -2.20
N GLY A 46 1.26 -2.49 -1.46
CA GLY A 46 2.41 -1.59 -1.52
C GLY A 46 2.99 -1.50 -2.94
N GLU A 47 3.12 -2.63 -3.64
CA GLU A 47 3.55 -2.66 -5.04
C GLU A 47 2.58 -1.91 -5.96
N GLU A 48 1.27 -2.06 -5.77
CA GLU A 48 0.26 -1.39 -6.59
C GLU A 48 0.24 0.13 -6.38
N LEU A 49 0.37 0.58 -5.12
CA LEU A 49 0.55 1.99 -4.78
C LEU A 49 1.84 2.56 -5.36
N ARG A 50 2.95 1.83 -5.25
CA ARG A 50 4.24 2.24 -5.84
C ARG A 50 4.11 2.42 -7.34
N LYS A 51 3.52 1.45 -8.03
CA LYS A 51 3.30 1.50 -9.48
C LYS A 51 2.48 2.72 -9.86
N ARG A 52 1.38 3.00 -9.16
CA ARG A 52 0.55 4.19 -9.38
C ARG A 52 1.31 5.50 -9.19
N CYS A 53 2.12 5.60 -8.13
CA CYS A 53 2.97 6.76 -7.89
C CYS A 53 3.97 6.96 -9.03
N THR A 54 4.63 5.89 -9.48
CA THR A 54 5.57 5.94 -10.60
C THR A 54 4.88 6.33 -11.90
N GLU A 55 3.70 5.76 -12.22
CA GLU A 55 2.94 6.11 -13.43
C GLU A 55 2.53 7.58 -13.45
N ARG A 56 2.10 8.14 -12.31
CA ARG A 56 1.79 9.57 -12.22
C ARG A 56 3.02 10.46 -12.41
N LEU A 57 4.17 10.06 -11.86
CA LEU A 57 5.43 10.80 -12.02
C LEU A 57 5.97 10.73 -13.46
N GLN A 58 5.80 9.60 -14.15
CA GLN A 58 6.23 9.43 -15.54
C GLN A 58 5.32 10.11 -16.56
N ALA A 59 4.05 10.37 -16.20
CA ALA A 59 3.10 11.07 -17.05
C ALA A 59 3.22 12.61 -16.98
N ALA A 60 4.11 13.14 -16.14
CA ALA A 60 4.41 14.57 -15.97
C ALA A 60 5.66 14.98 -16.76
#